data_AF-A0A9P0TUK2-F1
#
_entry.id   AF-A0A9P0TUK2-F1
#
_cell.length_a   1.000
_cell.length_b   1.000
_cell.length_c   1.000
_cell.angle_alpha   90.00
_cell.angle_beta   90.00
_cell.angle_gamma   90.00
#
_symmetry.space_group_name_H-M   'P 1'
#
loop_
_entity.id
_entity.type
_entity.pdbx_description
1 polymer ?
#
loop_
_entity_poly.entity_id
_entity_poly.type
_entity_poly.pdbx_seq_one_letter_code
_entity_poly.pdbx_strand_id
1 'polypeptide(L)'
;MLKFGIKSAILGSAVYYTVDKGVWKDSTTTAEFYKELEDGVSPYVGELKKQIPYELPPLPTNDRISYLFKYYWNSGVKATFRFLVDLPTHTSNAAVKSYEFISSSLEQDTSQNEEQSKQ
;
A
#
# COMPACT_ATOMS: atom_id res chain seq x y z
N MET A 1 10.70 0.72 -13.34
CA MET A 1 10.54 -0.71 -12.97
C MET A 1 11.07 -1.02 -11.56
N LEU A 2 12.37 -0.90 -11.26
CA LEU A 2 12.95 -1.31 -9.96
C LEU A 2 12.34 -0.61 -8.72
N LYS A 3 12.16 0.72 -8.76
CA LYS A 3 11.51 1.48 -7.67
C LYS A 3 10.06 1.05 -7.43
N PHE A 4 9.36 0.65 -8.49
CA PHE A 4 7.99 0.15 -8.39
C PHE A 4 7.98 -1.25 -7.76
N GLY A 5 8.89 -2.13 -8.19
CA GLY A 5 9.04 -3.47 -7.60
C GLY A 5 9.40 -3.46 -6.11
N ILE A 6 10.32 -2.57 -5.69
CA ILE A 6 10.66 -2.42 -4.26
C ILE A 6 9.44 -1.94 -3.47
N LYS A 7 8.73 -0.91 -3.96
CA LYS A 7 7.53 -0.38 -3.29
C LYS A 7 6.41 -1.41 -3.24
N SER A 8 6.19 -2.18 -4.31
CA SER A 8 5.16 -3.23 -4.36
C SER A 8 5.52 -4.40 -3.44
N ALA A 9 6.79 -4.76 -3.33
CA ALA A 9 7.24 -5.81 -2.41
C ALA A 9 7.01 -5.40 -0.94
N ILE A 10 7.34 -4.16 -0.57
CA ILE A 10 7.09 -3.62 0.78
C ILE A 10 5.59 -3.55 1.07
N LEU A 11 4.78 -3.06 0.12
CA LEU A 11 3.33 -3.04 0.27
C LEU A 11 2.74 -4.45 0.38
N GLY A 12 3.20 -5.38 -0.46
CA GLY A 12 2.75 -6.77 -0.46
C GLY A 12 3.08 -7.49 0.85
N SER A 13 4.29 -7.31 1.40
CA SER A 13 4.68 -7.90 2.68
C SER A 13 3.89 -7.31 3.85
N ALA A 14 3.66 -5.99 3.85
CA ALA A 14 2.82 -5.34 4.86
C ALA A 14 1.38 -5.87 4.82
N VAL A 15 0.79 -5.99 3.62
CA VAL A 15 -0.56 -6.55 3.46
C VAL A 15 -0.61 -8.01 3.92
N TYR A 16 0.34 -8.85 3.47
CA TYR A 16 0.42 -10.26 3.87
C TYR A 16 0.49 -10.41 5.39
N TYR A 17 1.34 -9.63 6.05
CA TYR A 17 1.47 -9.64 7.50
C TYR A 17 0.17 -9.24 8.21
N THR A 18 -0.53 -8.21 7.71
CA THR A 18 -1.81 -7.81 8.31
C THR A 18 -2.94 -8.82 8.10
N VAL A 19 -2.91 -9.59 7.01
CA VAL A 19 -3.85 -10.69 6.77
C VAL A 19 -3.54 -11.88 7.69
N ASP A 20 -2.26 -12.26 7.81
CA ASP A 20 -1.80 -13.37 8.65
C ASP A 20 -2.07 -13.13 10.14
N LYS A 21 -1.76 -11.91 10.62
CA LYS A 21 -2.09 -11.47 12.00
C LYS A 21 -3.58 -11.23 12.22
N GLY A 22 -4.42 -11.46 11.21
CA GLY A 22 -5.86 -11.52 11.38
C GLY A 22 -6.58 -10.18 11.43
N VAL A 23 -5.92 -9.05 11.15
CA VAL A 23 -6.52 -7.70 11.11
C VAL A 23 -7.76 -7.67 10.19
N TRP A 24 -7.74 -8.50 9.14
CA TRP A 24 -8.80 -8.60 8.14
C TRP A 24 -9.59 -9.93 8.20
N LYS A 25 -9.34 -10.78 9.20
CA LYS A 25 -9.85 -12.17 9.22
C LYS A 25 -11.15 -12.30 10.01
N ASP A 26 -11.07 -12.32 11.34
CA ASP A 26 -12.22 -12.47 12.22
C ASP A 26 -12.03 -11.60 13.48
N SER A 27 -13.14 -11.13 14.05
CA SER A 27 -13.19 -10.21 15.18
C SER A 27 -12.50 -10.78 16.43
N THR A 28 -12.54 -12.09 16.61
CA THR A 28 -11.85 -12.81 17.69
C THR A 28 -10.32 -12.74 17.53
N THR A 29 -9.81 -13.06 16.34
CA THR A 29 -8.37 -13.00 16.03
C THR A 29 -7.82 -11.57 16.13
N THR A 30 -8.60 -10.57 15.68
CA THR A 30 -8.20 -9.15 15.82
C THR A 30 -8.13 -8.70 17.27
N ALA A 31 -9.06 -9.16 18.13
CA ALA A 31 -9.06 -8.81 19.55
C ALA A 31 -7.87 -9.43 20.32
N GLU A 32 -7.49 -10.65 19.98
CA GLU A 32 -6.29 -11.31 20.53
C GLU A 32 -5.01 -10.61 20.09
N PHE A 33 -4.91 -10.23 18.81
CA PHE A 33 -3.79 -9.45 18.30
C PHE A 33 -3.65 -8.09 19.01
N TYR A 34 -4.77 -7.41 19.30
CA TYR A 34 -4.74 -6.14 20.02
C TYR A 34 -4.19 -6.30 21.45
N LYS A 35 -4.57 -7.38 22.15
CA LYS A 35 -4.03 -7.71 23.48
C LYS A 35 -2.54 -8.03 23.44
N GLU A 36 -2.09 -8.80 22.45
CA GLU A 36 -0.66 -9.11 22.25
C GLU A 36 0.17 -7.82 22.03
N LEU A 37 -0.40 -6.86 21.29
CA LEU A 37 0.19 -5.54 21.07
C LEU A 37 0.22 -4.71 22.35
N GLU A 38 -0.86 -4.71 23.13
CA GLU A 38 -0.94 -4.00 24.40
C GLU A 38 0.08 -4.55 25.41
N ASP A 39 0.18 -5.87 25.55
CA ASP A 39 1.13 -6.54 26.43
C ASP A 39 2.59 -6.33 26.00
N GLY A 40 2.86 -6.32 24.69
CA GLY A 40 4.19 -6.07 24.15
C GLY A 40 4.66 -4.62 24.27
N VAL A 41 3.72 -3.67 24.25
CA VAL A 41 4.02 -2.22 24.34
C VAL A 41 4.04 -1.74 25.81
N SER A 42 3.27 -2.39 26.69
CA SER A 42 3.16 -2.14 28.14
C SER A 42 4.49 -1.84 28.87
N PRO A 43 5.58 -2.62 28.72
CA PRO A 43 6.83 -2.33 29.44
C PRO A 43 7.52 -1.05 28.96
N TYR A 44 7.33 -0.65 27.70
CA TYR A 44 7.98 0.52 27.11
C TYR A 44 7.21 1.81 27.38
N VAL A 45 5.88 1.76 27.56
CA VAL A 45 5.10 2.95 27.91
C VAL A 45 5.50 3.49 29.29
N GLY A 46 5.87 2.60 30.21
CA GLY A 46 6.32 2.96 31.56
C GLY A 46 7.67 3.67 31.60
N GLU A 47 8.62 3.30 30.74
CA GLU A 47 9.94 3.97 30.64
C GLU A 47 9.88 5.27 29.84
N LEU A 48 9.12 5.32 28.74
CA LEU A 48 8.91 6.56 27.98
C LEU A 48 8.25 7.66 28.84
N LYS A 49 7.31 7.27 29.72
CA LYS A 49 6.65 8.20 30.65
C LYS A 49 7.59 8.75 31.73
N LYS A 50 8.71 8.08 32.03
CA LYS A 50 9.71 8.52 33.02
C LYS A 50 10.76 9.46 32.44
N GLN A 51 11.12 9.31 31.16
CA GLN A 51 12.19 10.11 30.53
C GLN A 51 11.71 11.45 29.97
N ILE A 52 10.41 11.64 29.76
CA ILE A 52 9.86 12.89 29.23
C ILE A 52 8.81 13.42 30.24
N PRO A 53 9.11 14.48 31.03
CA PRO A 53 8.13 15.15 31.88
C PRO A 53 7.24 16.06 31.02
N TYR A 54 6.61 15.48 30.01
CA TYR A 54 5.61 16.10 29.17
C TYR A 54 4.30 15.41 29.48
N GLU A 55 3.41 16.09 30.19
CA GLU A 55 1.99 15.76 30.23
C GLU A 55 1.55 15.72 28.76
N LEU A 56 1.32 14.52 28.21
CA LEU A 56 0.74 14.39 26.88
C LEU A 56 -0.52 15.25 26.89
N PRO A 57 -0.67 16.24 25.99
CA PRO A 57 -1.92 16.95 25.86
C PRO A 57 -3.01 15.88 25.69
N PRO A 58 -4.20 16.07 26.29
CA PRO A 58 -5.24 15.05 26.27
C PRO A 58 -5.39 14.57 24.84
N LEU A 59 -5.14 13.27 24.63
CA LEU A 59 -5.26 12.64 23.32
C LEU A 59 -6.55 13.18 22.72
N PRO A 60 -6.52 13.71 21.47
CA PRO A 60 -7.68 14.35 20.88
C PRO A 60 -8.87 13.42 21.11
N THR A 61 -9.87 13.94 21.85
CA THR A 61 -10.94 13.18 22.53
C THR A 61 -11.27 11.93 21.74
N ASN A 62 -11.26 10.73 22.35
CA ASN A 62 -11.38 9.42 21.69
C ASN A 62 -12.31 9.39 20.44
N ASP A 63 -13.38 10.17 20.45
CA ASP A 63 -14.26 10.42 19.32
C ASP A 63 -13.57 10.87 18.02
N ARG A 64 -12.57 11.76 18.08
CA ARG A 64 -11.85 12.27 16.91
C ARG A 64 -10.91 11.23 16.31
N ILE A 65 -10.17 10.48 17.13
CA ILE A 65 -9.33 9.37 16.65
C ILE A 65 -10.22 8.25 16.11
N SER A 66 -11.30 7.90 16.83
CA SER A 66 -12.30 6.92 16.38
C SER A 66 -12.94 7.34 15.05
N TYR A 67 -13.29 8.62 14.91
CA TYR A 67 -13.83 9.18 13.67
C TYR A 67 -12.81 9.11 12.53
N LEU A 68 -11.57 9.54 12.76
CA LEU A 68 -10.51 9.49 11.75
C LEU A 68 -10.25 8.05 11.30
N PHE A 69 -10.16 7.11 12.24
CA PHE A 69 -9.98 5.70 11.93
C PHE A 69 -11.14 5.17 11.06
N LYS A 70 -12.38 5.41 11.47
CA LYS A 70 -13.59 5.05 10.69
C LYS A 70 -13.58 5.70 9.30
N TYR A 71 -13.22 6.98 9.22
CA TYR A 71 -13.19 7.73 7.97
C TYR A 71 -12.13 7.18 7.01
N TYR A 72 -10.89 6.99 7.47
CA TYR A 72 -9.81 6.47 6.64
C TYR A 72 -10.02 5.02 6.25
N TRP A 73 -10.57 4.19 7.14
CA TRP A 73 -10.96 2.82 6.80
C TRP A 73 -11.98 2.81 5.65
N ASN A 74 -13.08 3.56 5.80
CA ASN A 74 -14.13 3.64 4.77
C ASN A 74 -13.62 4.24 3.46
N SER A 75 -12.75 5.25 3.55
CA SER A 75 -12.09 5.85 2.38
C SER A 75 -11.19 4.84 1.67
N GLY A 76 -10.41 4.06 2.43
CA GLY A 76 -9.58 2.97 1.92
C GLY A 76 -10.40 1.91 1.20
N VAL A 77 -11.49 1.43 1.82
CA VAL A 77 -12.42 0.48 1.20
C VAL A 77 -12.97 1.04 -0.13
N LYS A 78 -13.46 2.28 -0.14
CA LYS A 78 -13.97 2.93 -1.36
C LYS A 78 -12.90 3.05 -2.45
N ALA A 79 -11.68 3.44 -2.08
CA ALA A 79 -10.58 3.57 -3.02
C ALA A 79 -10.19 2.22 -3.63
N THR A 80 -10.12 1.16 -2.83
CA THR A 80 -9.82 -0.20 -3.32
C THR A 80 -10.88 -0.70 -4.29
N PHE A 81 -12.17 -0.58 -3.94
CA PHE A 81 -13.24 -1.00 -4.84
C PHE A 81 -13.30 -0.16 -6.12
N ARG A 82 -13.05 1.15 -6.03
CA ARG A 82 -12.95 2.00 -7.23
C ARG A 82 -11.79 1.59 -8.13
N PHE A 83 -10.63 1.30 -7.54
CA PHE A 83 -9.49 0.77 -8.28
C PHE A 83 -9.83 -0.56 -8.97
N LEU A 84 -10.51 -1.49 -8.29
CA LEU A 84 -10.94 -2.76 -8.88
C LEU A 84 -11.90 -2.56 -10.06
N VAL A 85 -12.81 -1.60 -9.97
CA VAL A 85 -13.72 -1.25 -11.07
C VAL A 85 -12.97 -0.65 -12.25
N ASP A 86 -11.96 0.19 -11.99
CA ASP A 86 -11.16 0.85 -13.02
C ASP A 86 -10.03 -0.06 -13.57
N LEU A 87 -9.78 -1.22 -12.92
CA LEU A 87 -8.69 -2.13 -13.23
C LEU A 87 -8.71 -2.70 -14.66
N PRO A 88 -9.86 -3.14 -15.23
CA PRO A 88 -9.91 -3.64 -16.60
C PRO A 88 -9.51 -2.56 -17.62
N THR A 89 -9.97 -1.33 -17.42
CA THR A 89 -9.65 -0.19 -18.28
C THR A 89 -8.17 0.16 -18.21
N HIS A 90 -7.59 0.23 -17.00
CA HIS A 90 -6.16 0.46 -16.82
C HIS A 90 -5.31 -0.65 -17.44
N THR A 91 -5.74 -1.90 -17.30
CA THR A 91 -5.05 -3.07 -17.86
C THR A 91 -5.08 -3.07 -19.38
N SER A 92 -6.26 -2.81 -19.99
CA SER A 92 -6.40 -2.71 -21.45
C SER A 92 -5.53 -1.58 -22.01
N ASN A 93 -5.55 -0.41 -21.38
CA ASN A 93 -4.74 0.73 -21.80
C ASN A 93 -3.24 0.46 -21.67
N ALA A 94 -2.81 -0.24 -20.61
CA ALA A 94 -1.43 -0.64 -20.43
C ALA A 94 -0.99 -1.66 -21.50
N ALA A 95 -1.84 -2.64 -21.82
CA ALA A 95 -1.57 -3.64 -22.85
C ALA A 95 -1.43 -2.99 -24.23
N VAL A 96 -2.38 -2.13 -24.62
CA VAL A 96 -2.33 -1.39 -25.90
C VAL A 96 -1.05 -0.55 -26.00
N LYS A 97 -0.73 0.24 -24.96
CA LYS A 97 0.50 1.05 -24.95
C LYS A 97 1.77 0.22 -25.01
N SER A 98 1.79 -0.95 -24.36
CA SER A 98 2.95 -1.84 -24.42
C SER A 98 3.13 -2.42 -25.82
N TYR A 99 2.03 -2.76 -26.50
CA TYR A 99 2.06 -3.24 -27.87
C TYR A 99 2.55 -2.15 -28.83
N GLU A 100 1.98 -0.94 -28.74
CA GLU A 100 2.38 0.23 -29.54
C GLU A 100 3.85 0.61 -29.33
N PHE A 101 4.34 0.52 -28.09
CA PHE A 101 5.75 0.77 -27.77
C PHE A 101 6.67 -0.27 -28.41
N ILE A 102 6.29 -1.55 -28.38
CA ILE A 102 7.08 -2.63 -29.00
C ILE A 102 7.07 -2.48 -30.52
N SER A 103 5.91 -2.23 -31.14
CA SER A 103 5.79 -2.10 -32.59
C SER A 103 6.56 -0.89 -33.11
N SER A 104 6.44 0.26 -32.46
CA SER A 104 7.20 1.47 -32.84
C SER A 104 8.72 1.29 -32.70
N SER A 105 9.17 0.58 -31.65
CA SER A 105 10.60 0.26 -31.49
C SER A 105 11.11 -0.67 -32.60
N LEU A 106 10.29 -1.65 -33.00
CA LEU A 106 10.63 -2.60 -34.08
C LEU A 106 10.69 -1.91 -35.45
N GLU A 107 9.77 -0.99 -35.75
CA GLU A 107 9.74 -0.20 -36.98
C GLU A 107 10.92 0.78 -37.04
N GLN A 108 11.31 1.36 -35.91
CA GLN A 108 12.46 2.24 -35.80
C GLN A 108 13.79 1.49 -36.04
N ASP A 109 13.96 0.30 -35.47
CA ASP A 109 15.13 -0.56 -35.72
C ASP A 109 15.22 -1.03 -37.19
N THR A 110 14.07 -1.29 -37.83
CA THR A 110 14.02 -1.71 -39.24
C THR A 110 14.44 -0.56 -40.17
N SER A 111 13.98 0.65 -39.90
CA SER A 111 14.30 1.85 -40.71
C SER A 111 15.78 2.25 -40.60
N GLN A 112 16.40 2.09 -39.42
CA GLN A 112 17.83 2.37 -39.22
C GLN A 112 18.74 1.36 -39.93
N ASN A 113 18.34 0.08 -40.02
CA ASN A 113 19.10 -0.93 -40.77
C ASN A 113 19.02 -0.73 -42.29
N GLU A 114 17.90 -0.25 -42.83
CA GLU A 114 17.77 0.03 -44.27
C GLU A 114 18.62 1.23 -44.71
N GLU A 115 18.72 2.29 -43.89
CA GLU A 115 19.59 3.45 -44.16
C GLU A 115 21.09 3.11 -44.08
N GLN A 116 21.51 2.21 -43.19
CA GLN A 116 22.91 1.75 -43.11
C GLN A 116 23.30 0.81 -44.26
N SER A 117 22.37 0.06 -44.86
CA SER A 117 22.68 -0.82 -46.01
C SER A 117 22.81 -0.09 -47.36
N LYS A 118 22.38 1.18 -47.42
CA LYS A 118 22.45 2.03 -48.62
C LYS A 118 23.66 2.98 -48.66
N GLN A 119 24.51 2.97 -47.63
CA GLN A 119 25.83 3.62 -47.61
C GLN A 119 26.92 2.61 -47.98
#